data_AF-A0A967PCQ9-F1
#
_entry.id   AF-A0A967PCQ9-F1
#
_cell.length_a   1.000
_cell.length_b   1.000
_cell.length_c   1.000
_cell.angle_alpha   90.00
_cell.angle_beta   90.00
_cell.angle_gamma   90.00
#
_symmetry.space_group_name_H-M   'P 1'
#
loop_
_entity.id
_entity.type
_entity.pdbx_description
1 polymer ?
#
loop_
_entity_poly.entity_id
_entity_poly.type
_entity_poly.pdbx_seq_one_letter_code
_entity_poly.pdbx_strand_id
1 'polypeptide(L)' 'EELDEYFKGQYVEYNDPKTTKILQSYTLQPIFYELTGKPFCENNTCCLFNSHWQKDVLEVQYNGKLCEHHRKLIQNLS' A
#
# COMPACT_ATOMS: atom_id res chain seq x y z
N GLU A 1 -12.43 22.31 -10.15
CA GLU A 1 -11.54 22.70 -11.25
C GLU A 1 -10.22 23.29 -10.75
N GLU A 2 -10.16 24.53 -10.22
CA GLU A 2 -8.87 25.10 -9.75
C GLU A 2 -8.19 24.29 -8.62
N LEU A 3 -8.97 23.78 -7.66
CA LEU A 3 -8.45 22.92 -6.59
C LEU A 3 -7.96 21.57 -7.12
N ASP A 4 -8.66 21.00 -8.10
CA ASP A 4 -8.30 19.69 -8.68
C ASP A 4 -6.98 19.79 -9.44
N GLU A 5 -6.76 20.89 -10.15
CA GLU A 5 -5.48 21.19 -10.80
C GLU A 5 -4.35 21.43 -9.78
N TYR A 6 -4.62 22.18 -8.72
CA TYR A 6 -3.63 22.46 -7.67
C TYR A 6 -3.16 21.18 -6.95
N PHE A 7 -4.08 20.25 -6.69
CA PHE A 7 -3.78 18.99 -5.99
C PHE A 7 -3.52 17.81 -6.93
N LYS A 8 -3.46 18.04 -8.24
CA LYS A 8 -3.28 16.98 -9.25
C LYS A 8 -2.08 16.09 -8.91
N GLY A 9 -2.30 14.77 -8.89
CA GLY A 9 -1.28 13.78 -8.55
C GLY A 9 -0.91 13.66 -7.07
N GLN A 10 -1.54 14.42 -6.17
CA GLN A 10 -1.36 14.31 -4.71
C GLN A 10 -2.42 13.41 -4.04
N TYR A 11 -3.38 12.92 -4.81
CA TYR A 11 -4.41 11.99 -4.39
C TYR A 11 -4.75 11.02 -5.52
N VAL A 12 -5.46 9.94 -5.18
CA VAL A 12 -5.93 8.96 -6.15
C VAL A 12 -7.22 9.49 -6.78
N GLU A 13 -7.18 9.75 -8.08
CA GLU A 13 -8.33 10.24 -8.84
C GLU A 13 -9.30 9.10 -9.21
N TYR A 14 -10.53 9.46 -9.60
CA TYR A 14 -11.46 8.49 -10.17
C TYR A 14 -10.90 7.91 -11.48
N ASN A 15 -10.99 6.59 -11.66
CA ASN A 15 -10.39 5.86 -12.78
C ASN A 15 -8.86 6.04 -12.91
N ASP A 16 -8.15 6.38 -11.83
CA ASP A 16 -6.70 6.52 -11.88
C ASP A 16 -6.03 5.14 -12.13
N PRO A 17 -5.14 5.01 -13.14
CA PRO A 17 -4.40 3.77 -13.39
C PRO A 17 -3.56 3.29 -12.19
N LYS A 18 -3.27 4.17 -11.21
CA LYS A 18 -2.59 3.81 -9.95
C LYS A 18 -3.41 2.84 -9.10
N THR A 19 -4.73 2.85 -9.23
CA THR A 19 -5.67 2.06 -8.43
C THR A 19 -5.32 0.58 -8.45
N THR A 20 -4.95 0.03 -9.62
CA THR A 20 -4.58 -1.39 -9.74
C THR A 20 -3.41 -1.77 -8.83
N LYS A 21 -2.34 -0.96 -8.79
CA LYS A 21 -1.18 -1.22 -7.92
C LYS A 21 -1.52 -1.05 -6.44
N ILE A 22 -2.31 -0.03 -6.10
CA ILE A 22 -2.78 0.21 -4.74
C ILE A 22 -3.60 -0.99 -4.24
N LEU A 23 -4.50 -1.52 -5.07
CA LEU A 23 -5.30 -2.70 -4.75
C LEU A 23 -4.47 -3.97 -4.59
N GLN A 24 -3.38 -4.14 -5.35
CA GLN A 24 -2.44 -5.25 -5.11
C GLN A 24 -1.88 -5.19 -3.69
N SER A 25 -1.49 -4.00 -3.22
CA SER A 25 -1.01 -3.78 -1.86
C SER A 25 -2.06 -4.15 -0.81
N TYR A 26 -3.29 -3.65 -0.96
CA TYR A 26 -4.38 -3.98 -0.03
C TYR A 26 -4.76 -5.46 -0.06
N THR A 27 -4.65 -6.12 -1.21
CA THR A 27 -4.91 -7.57 -1.34
C THR A 27 -3.88 -8.41 -0.59
N LEU A 28 -2.64 -7.94 -0.46
CA LEU A 28 -1.62 -8.62 0.34
C LEU A 28 -1.90 -8.56 1.84
N GLN A 29 -2.57 -7.52 2.35
CA GLN A 29 -2.85 -7.37 3.78
C GLN A 29 -3.62 -8.55 4.38
N PRO A 30 -4.77 -9.02 3.84
CA PRO A 30 -5.45 -10.20 4.37
C PRO A 30 -4.62 -11.49 4.23
N ILE A 31 -3.79 -11.62 3.19
CA ILE A 31 -2.88 -12.77 3.03
C ILE A 31 -1.87 -12.80 4.18
N PHE A 32 -1.24 -11.66 4.48
CA PHE A 32 -0.29 -11.56 5.59
C PHE A 32 -0.97 -11.64 6.96
N TYR A 33 -2.22 -11.20 7.08
CA TYR A 33 -3.01 -11.41 8.29
C TYR A 33 -3.21 -12.90 8.56
N GLU A 34 -3.58 -13.69 7.55
CA GLU A 34 -3.71 -15.14 7.68
C GLU A 34 -2.37 -15.80 8.10
N LEU A 35 -1.25 -15.33 7.56
CA LEU A 35 0.07 -15.88 7.87
C LEU A 35 0.62 -15.48 9.24
N THR A 36 0.28 -14.30 9.76
CA THR A 36 0.97 -13.70 10.91
C THR A 36 0.06 -13.37 12.09
N GLY A 37 -1.26 -13.38 11.89
CA GLY A 37 -2.25 -12.85 12.84
C GLY A 37 -2.21 -11.33 13.01
N LYS A 38 -1.35 -10.61 12.28
CA LYS A 38 -1.20 -9.16 12.38
C LYS A 38 -1.84 -8.47 11.17
N PRO A 39 -2.80 -7.56 11.36
CA PRO A 39 -3.54 -6.97 10.25
C PRO A 39 -2.70 -6.01 9.41
N PHE A 40 -1.71 -5.34 10.01
CA PHE A 40 -0.91 -4.31 9.37
C PHE A 40 0.56 -4.38 9.79
N CYS A 41 1.44 -3.85 8.95
CA CYS A 41 2.84 -3.64 9.29
C CYS A 41 3.03 -2.32 10.06
N GLU A 42 3.89 -2.31 11.08
CA GLU A 42 4.26 -1.09 11.82
C GLU A 42 5.28 -0.22 11.05
N ASN A 43 5.96 -0.78 10.03
CA ASN A 43 6.88 -0.03 9.19
C ASN A 43 6.10 0.80 8.17
N ASN A 44 6.13 2.12 8.32
CA ASN A 44 5.44 3.09 7.47
C ASN A 44 5.95 3.19 6.02
N THR A 45 6.98 2.44 5.64
CA THR A 45 7.44 2.30 4.24
C THR A 45 7.07 0.95 3.62
N CYS A 46 6.48 0.05 4.42
CA CYS A 46 6.01 -1.25 3.94
C CYS A 46 4.63 -1.12 3.30
N CYS A 47 4.41 -1.75 2.15
CA CYS A 47 3.11 -1.68 1.47
C CYS A 47 1.92 -2.23 2.29
N LEU A 48 2.20 -3.01 3.34
CA LEU A 48 1.22 -3.50 4.31
C LEU A 48 0.93 -2.52 5.47
N PHE A 49 1.48 -1.31 5.46
CA PHE A 49 1.18 -0.28 6.46
C PHE A 49 -0.28 0.18 6.35
N ASN A 50 -0.87 0.60 7.46
CA ASN A 50 -2.22 1.14 7.49
C ASN A 50 -2.22 2.65 7.20
N SER A 51 -2.14 3.00 5.92
CA SER A 51 -2.18 4.40 5.47
C SER A 51 -3.56 5.00 5.63
N HIS A 52 -3.64 6.15 6.29
CA HIS A 52 -4.90 6.89 6.48
C HIS A 52 -5.03 8.13 5.59
N TRP A 53 -3.91 8.63 5.05
CA TRP A 53 -3.89 9.82 4.17
C TRP A 53 -3.59 9.46 2.73
N GLN A 54 -4.15 10.21 1.78
CA GLN A 54 -3.93 10.01 0.34
C GLN A 54 -2.44 10.06 -0.04
N LYS A 55 -1.68 10.97 0.58
CA LYS A 55 -0.22 11.04 0.41
C LYS A 55 0.46 9.72 0.81
N ASP A 56 0.06 9.15 1.95
CA ASP A 56 0.62 7.87 2.41
C ASP A 56 0.18 6.72 1.49
N VAL A 57 -1.03 6.76 0.92
CA VAL A 57 -1.48 5.78 -0.08
C VAL A 57 -0.57 5.78 -1.31
N LEU A 58 -0.21 6.96 -1.79
CA LEU A 58 0.67 7.10 -2.95
C LEU A 58 2.12 6.67 -2.65
N GLU A 59 2.64 6.98 -1.46
CA GLU A 59 3.99 6.58 -1.06
C GLU A 59 4.08 5.08 -0.76
N VAL A 60 3.09 4.54 -0.06
CA VAL A 60 3.21 3.23 0.59
C VAL A 60 2.46 2.13 -0.15
N GLN A 61 1.26 2.37 -0.67
CA GLN A 61 0.50 1.35 -1.40
C GLN A 61 0.77 1.40 -2.91
N TYR A 62 0.93 2.58 -3.50
CA TYR A 62 1.19 2.69 -4.94
C TYR A 62 2.67 2.42 -5.29
N ASN A 63 3.61 3.03 -4.55
CA ASN A 63 5.05 2.90 -4.79
C ASN A 63 5.76 1.91 -3.85
N GLY A 64 5.13 1.56 -2.73
CA GLY A 64 5.79 0.80 -1.68
C GLY A 64 5.99 -0.67 -2.05
N LYS A 65 6.84 -1.31 -1.25
CA LYS A 65 7.19 -2.72 -1.37
C LYS A 65 7.03 -3.38 -0.01
N LEU A 66 6.97 -4.71 0.02
CA LEU A 66 7.11 -5.44 1.28
C LEU A 66 8.42 -5.04 1.96
N CYS A 67 8.40 -4.84 3.27
CA CYS A 67 9.62 -4.66 4.04
C CYS A 67 10.41 -5.97 4.11
N GLU A 68 11.65 -5.89 4.58
CA GLU A 68 12.54 -7.06 4.63
C GLU A 68 11.96 -8.23 5.45
N HIS A 69 11.26 -7.92 6.55
CA HIS A 69 10.57 -8.93 7.35
C HIS A 69 9.53 -9.72 6.53
N HIS A 70 8.65 -9.02 5.81
CA HIS A 70 7.60 -9.66 5.02
C HIS A 70 8.13 -10.35 3.76
N ARG A 71 9.23 -9.87 3.16
CA ARG A 71 9.89 -10.58 2.05
C ARG A 71 10.44 -11.93 2.51
N LYS A 72 11.09 -11.97 3.68
CA LYS A 72 11.61 -13.22 4.26
C LYS A 72 10.49 -14.22 4.58
N LEU A 73 9.33 -13.74 5.03
CA LEU A 73 8.17 -14.61 5.25
C LEU A 73 7.74 -15.31 3.95
N ILE A 74 7.67 -14.60 2.83
CA ILE A 74 7.36 -15.22 1.53
C ILE A 74 8.45 -16.21 1.10
N GLN A 75 9.73 -15.86 1.25
CA GLN A 75 10.85 -16.73 0.88
C GLN A 75 10.89 -18.03 1.68
N ASN A 76 10.37 -18.03 2.91
CA ASN A 76 10.29 -19.24 3.73
C ASN A 76 9.10 -20.15 3.37
N LEU A 77 8.16 -19.67 2.54
CA LEU A 77 7.01 -20.44 2.05
C LEU A 77 7.29 -21.12 0.70
N SER A 78 8.31 -20.64 -0.03
CA SER A 78 8.75 -21.19 -1.32
C SER A 78 9.79 -22.29 -1.16
#